data_AF-W4V2E9-F1
#
_entry.id   AF-W4V2E9-F1
#
_cell.length_a   1.000
_cell.length_b   1.000
_cell.length_c   1.000
_cell.angle_alpha   90.00
_cell.angle_beta   90.00
_cell.angle_gamma   90.00
#
_symmetry.space_group_name_H-M   'P 1'
#
loop_
_entity.id
_entity.type
_entity.pdbx_description
1 polymer ?
#
loop_
_entity_poly.entity_id
_entity_poly.type
_entity_poly.pdbx_seq_one_letter_code
_entity_poly.pdbx_strand_id
1 'polypeptide(L)'
;MSNKERLAIAIRMILIILCIAISTFILYLLYNKMQVIIFNQADSMLFIGTQNSGMIFFIIATIFTFLIIYRIYYGRYILMLIGVNKEVKFLSVLILFTVMSICLLTYEFFSYSIVTRESIISRDNVFRKQVNYKLEDINNISVSAFIERIRRKNRIVLYYTIYTNDGKTIELNESKEFWEKIVDLDKYLESKGLKIKRQKIDLNTMIMLGREYGFRKENGIDDVIDQIFIVEKSSDEFFY
;
A
#
# COMPACT_ATOMS: atom_id res chain seq x y z
N MET A 1 -28.48 8.34 35.47
CA MET A 1 -27.04 8.11 35.20
C MET A 1 -26.28 9.38 35.57
N SER A 2 -25.39 9.29 36.56
CA SER A 2 -24.61 10.40 37.11
C SER A 2 -23.53 10.90 36.13
N ASN A 3 -23.10 12.16 36.27
CA ASN A 3 -21.98 12.70 35.49
C ASN A 3 -20.69 11.88 35.66
N LYS A 4 -20.45 11.32 36.87
CA LYS A 4 -19.31 10.43 37.12
C LYS A 4 -19.39 9.13 36.33
N GLU A 5 -20.59 8.56 36.20
CA GLU A 5 -20.83 7.34 35.43
C GLU A 5 -20.65 7.61 33.93
N ARG A 6 -21.11 8.76 33.43
CA ARG A 6 -20.95 9.14 32.01
C ARG A 6 -19.49 9.31 31.64
N LEU A 7 -18.73 9.98 32.50
CA LEU A 7 -17.28 10.14 32.35
C LEU A 7 -16.55 8.79 32.37
N ALA A 8 -16.92 7.90 33.29
CA ALA A 8 -16.31 6.56 33.36
C ALA A 8 -16.58 5.72 32.10
N ILE A 9 -17.80 5.77 31.54
CA ILE A 9 -18.11 5.09 30.28
C ILE A 9 -17.32 5.70 29.11
N ALA A 10 -17.25 7.03 29.04
CA ALA A 10 -16.49 7.72 27.99
C ALA A 10 -15.00 7.33 27.99
N ILE A 11 -14.36 7.31 29.17
CA ILE A 11 -12.95 6.89 29.30
C ILE A 11 -12.76 5.44 28.84
N ARG A 12 -13.65 4.52 29.26
CA ARG A 12 -13.58 3.11 28.83
C ARG A 12 -13.69 2.96 27.32
N MET A 13 -14.58 3.72 26.68
CA MET A 13 -14.71 3.68 25.22
C MET A 13 -13.46 4.17 24.51
N ILE A 14 -12.88 5.29 24.97
CA ILE A 14 -11.64 5.83 24.40
C ILE A 14 -10.52 4.78 24.48
N LEU A 15 -10.37 4.12 25.64
CA LEU A 15 -9.36 3.07 25.82
C LEU A 15 -9.61 1.87 24.90
N ILE A 16 -10.87 1.42 24.75
CA ILE A 16 -11.21 0.32 23.85
C ILE A 16 -10.89 0.66 22.39
N ILE A 17 -11.29 1.85 21.92
CA ILE A 17 -11.03 2.31 20.55
C ILE A 17 -9.52 2.38 20.30
N LEU A 18 -8.77 2.93 21.25
CA LEU A 18 -7.31 3.02 21.16
C LEU A 18 -6.66 1.63 21.10
N CYS A 19 -7.10 0.70 21.96
CA CYS A 19 -6.59 -0.68 21.96
C CYS A 19 -6.87 -1.38 20.63
N ILE A 20 -8.07 -1.23 20.06
CA ILE A 20 -8.41 -1.81 18.75
C ILE A 20 -7.51 -1.22 17.67
N ALA A 21 -7.40 0.11 17.60
CA ALA A 21 -6.58 0.80 16.60
C ALA A 21 -5.12 0.34 16.65
N ILE A 22 -4.50 0.34 17.84
CA ILE A 22 -3.12 -0.11 18.04
C ILE A 22 -2.96 -1.58 17.64
N SER A 23 -3.87 -2.46 18.08
CA SER A 23 -3.80 -3.88 17.78
C SER A 23 -3.90 -4.15 16.28
N THR A 24 -4.83 -3.49 15.59
CA THR A 24 -4.99 -3.63 14.12
C THR A 24 -3.79 -3.06 13.36
N PHE A 25 -3.18 -1.98 13.85
CA PHE A 25 -1.97 -1.43 13.24
C PHE A 25 -0.78 -2.38 13.37
N ILE A 26 -0.58 -2.98 14.56
CA ILE A 26 0.46 -4.00 14.77
C ILE A 26 0.23 -5.21 13.86
N LEU A 27 -1.01 -5.69 13.76
CA LEU A 27 -1.35 -6.80 12.87
C LEU A 27 -1.09 -6.47 11.39
N TYR A 28 -1.39 -5.25 10.95
CA TYR A 28 -1.07 -4.78 9.60
C TYR A 28 0.45 -4.78 9.33
N LEU A 29 1.25 -4.30 10.29
CA LEU A 29 2.71 -4.32 10.15
C LEU A 29 3.25 -5.75 10.07
N LEU A 30 2.76 -6.64 10.94
CA LEU A 30 3.13 -8.06 10.94
C LEU A 30 2.71 -8.74 9.63
N TYR A 31 1.50 -8.49 9.16
CA TYR A 31 0.98 -9.02 7.90
C TYR A 31 1.91 -8.68 6.72
N ASN A 32 2.27 -7.41 6.56
CA ASN A 32 3.17 -6.98 5.48
C ASN A 32 4.56 -7.62 5.63
N LYS A 33 5.09 -7.69 6.85
CA LYS A 33 6.40 -8.31 7.11
C LYS A 33 6.38 -9.79 6.75
N MET A 34 5.31 -10.51 7.11
CA MET A 34 5.14 -11.92 6.78
C MET A 34 5.01 -12.14 5.28
N GLN A 35 4.31 -11.26 4.57
CA GLN A 35 4.19 -11.33 3.12
C GLN A 35 5.58 -11.28 2.45
N VAL A 36 6.41 -10.30 2.85
CA VAL A 36 7.80 -10.20 2.38
C VAL A 36 8.58 -11.45 2.75
N ILE A 37 8.58 -11.91 4.01
CA ILE A 37 9.36 -13.08 4.44
C ILE A 37 9.00 -14.34 3.66
N ILE A 38 7.72 -14.55 3.36
CA ILE A 38 7.24 -15.78 2.71
C ILE A 38 7.55 -15.78 1.21
N PHE A 39 7.42 -14.63 0.55
CA PHE A 39 7.50 -14.56 -0.91
C PHE A 39 8.82 -14.02 -1.44
N ASN A 40 9.58 -13.24 -0.64
CA ASN A 40 10.83 -12.66 -1.10
C ASN A 40 11.88 -13.73 -1.35
N GLN A 41 12.41 -13.77 -2.56
CA GLN A 41 13.42 -14.74 -2.99
C GLN A 41 14.83 -14.17 -2.83
N ALA A 42 15.85 -15.03 -2.82
CA ALA A 42 17.24 -14.58 -2.61
C ALA A 42 17.76 -13.61 -3.70
N ASP A 43 17.19 -13.69 -4.90
CA ASP A 43 17.52 -12.89 -6.09
C ASP A 43 16.51 -11.77 -6.37
N SER A 44 15.57 -11.52 -5.46
CA SER A 44 14.58 -10.46 -5.58
C SER A 44 15.25 -9.08 -5.58
N MET A 45 15.03 -8.30 -6.64
CA MET A 45 15.39 -6.89 -6.68
C MET A 45 14.32 -6.03 -6.02
N LEU A 46 13.03 -6.28 -6.29
CA LEU A 46 11.93 -5.56 -5.66
C LEU A 46 10.80 -6.51 -5.29
N PHE A 47 10.23 -6.30 -4.10
CA PHE A 47 8.97 -6.91 -3.68
C PHE A 47 7.84 -5.87 -3.66
N ILE A 48 6.75 -6.16 -4.37
CA ILE A 48 5.57 -5.31 -4.48
C ILE A 48 4.37 -6.09 -3.94
N GLY A 49 3.90 -5.71 -2.74
CA GLY A 49 2.66 -6.23 -2.16
C GLY A 49 1.49 -5.28 -2.42
N THR A 50 0.24 -5.75 -2.23
CA THR A 50 -0.92 -4.87 -2.44
C THR A 50 -1.03 -3.78 -1.38
N GLN A 51 -1.41 -2.59 -1.84
CA GLN A 51 -1.69 -1.46 -0.97
C GLN A 51 -3.08 -1.56 -0.29
N ASN A 52 -3.96 -2.43 -0.80
CA ASN A 52 -5.34 -2.57 -0.31
C ASN A 52 -5.43 -3.17 1.09
N SER A 53 -4.42 -3.94 1.51
CA SER A 53 -4.37 -4.56 2.84
C SER A 53 -4.58 -3.54 3.96
N GLY A 54 -4.00 -2.34 3.86
CA GLY A 54 -4.17 -1.27 4.84
C GLY A 54 -5.62 -0.79 4.98
N MET A 55 -6.32 -0.63 3.86
CA MET A 55 -7.75 -0.27 3.86
C MET A 55 -8.60 -1.38 4.48
N ILE A 56 -8.29 -2.64 4.23
CA ILE A 56 -8.99 -3.79 4.84
C ILE A 56 -8.83 -3.75 6.38
N PHE A 57 -7.60 -3.59 6.89
CA PHE A 57 -7.37 -3.47 8.34
C PHE A 57 -8.12 -2.29 8.95
N PHE A 58 -8.18 -1.14 8.26
CA PHE A 58 -8.95 0.02 8.72
C PHE A 58 -10.47 -0.25 8.79
N ILE A 59 -11.03 -0.90 7.76
CA ILE A 59 -12.45 -1.28 7.73
C ILE A 59 -12.75 -2.28 8.87
N ILE A 60 -11.88 -3.27 9.07
CA ILE A 60 -11.98 -4.23 10.17
C ILE A 60 -12.01 -3.48 11.51
N ALA A 61 -11.02 -2.62 11.80
CA ALA A 61 -10.95 -1.85 13.03
C ALA A 61 -12.23 -1.03 13.28
N THR A 62 -12.76 -0.42 12.21
CA THR A 62 -13.98 0.39 12.22
C THR A 62 -15.20 -0.46 12.56
N ILE A 63 -15.41 -1.59 11.87
CA ILE A 63 -16.54 -2.49 12.12
C ILE A 63 -16.49 -3.05 13.54
N PHE A 64 -15.34 -3.53 14.01
CA PHE A 64 -15.18 -4.03 15.37
C PHE A 64 -15.49 -2.96 16.42
N THR A 65 -15.03 -1.72 16.19
CA THR A 65 -15.35 -0.58 17.05
C THR A 65 -16.85 -0.33 17.12
N PHE A 66 -17.53 -0.27 15.96
CA PHE A 66 -18.98 -0.09 15.91
C PHE A 66 -19.73 -1.23 16.62
N LEU A 67 -19.35 -2.49 16.41
CA LEU A 67 -19.98 -3.64 17.06
C LEU A 67 -19.84 -3.57 18.59
N ILE A 68 -18.68 -3.15 19.10
CA ILE A 68 -18.45 -3.04 20.54
C ILE A 68 -19.23 -1.86 21.14
N ILE A 69 -19.19 -0.68 20.51
CA ILE A 69 -19.98 0.49 20.94
C ILE A 69 -21.48 0.14 20.94
N TYR A 70 -21.94 -0.50 19.87
CA TYR A 70 -23.32 -0.92 19.74
C TYR A 70 -23.73 -1.89 20.85
N ARG A 71 -22.88 -2.87 21.19
CA ARG A 71 -23.13 -3.78 22.32
C ARG A 71 -23.25 -3.04 23.64
N ILE A 72 -22.39 -2.04 23.88
CA ILE A 72 -22.37 -1.24 25.11
C ILE A 72 -23.65 -0.39 25.26
N TYR A 73 -24.12 0.26 24.18
CA TYR A 73 -25.26 1.17 24.23
C TYR A 73 -26.62 0.51 23.97
N TYR A 74 -26.70 -0.37 22.97
CA TYR A 74 -27.95 -0.88 22.40
C TYR A 74 -28.17 -2.37 22.62
N GLY A 75 -27.24 -3.06 23.29
CA GLY A 75 -27.29 -4.52 23.53
C GLY A 75 -28.58 -5.04 24.18
N ARG A 76 -29.47 -4.15 24.67
CA ARG A 76 -30.80 -4.50 25.16
C ARG A 76 -31.91 -4.56 24.09
N TYR A 77 -31.86 -3.77 23.01
CA TYR A 77 -33.06 -3.37 22.26
C TYR A 77 -33.34 -4.06 20.90
N ILE A 78 -32.36 -4.51 20.12
CA ILE A 78 -32.63 -4.98 18.74
C ILE A 78 -32.61 -6.51 18.55
N LEU A 79 -31.99 -7.27 19.46
CA LEU A 79 -31.95 -8.74 19.34
C LEU A 79 -33.24 -9.44 19.78
N MET A 80 -34.29 -8.68 20.13
CA MET A 80 -35.62 -9.17 20.51
C MET A 80 -36.45 -9.76 19.36
N LEU A 81 -36.09 -9.51 18.10
CA LEU A 81 -36.94 -9.86 16.95
C LEU A 81 -36.97 -11.36 16.58
N ILE A 82 -36.13 -12.20 17.16
CA ILE A 82 -36.11 -13.66 16.91
C ILE A 82 -35.74 -14.36 18.22
N GLY A 83 -36.52 -15.31 18.72
CA GLY A 83 -36.43 -15.89 20.09
C GLY A 83 -35.18 -16.71 20.46
N VAL A 84 -33.98 -16.34 20.00
CA VAL A 84 -32.70 -16.98 20.35
C VAL A 84 -31.92 -16.09 21.32
N ASN A 85 -31.19 -16.73 22.24
CA ASN A 85 -30.41 -16.10 23.31
C ASN A 85 -29.49 -14.97 22.78
N LYS A 86 -29.56 -13.77 23.39
CA LYS A 86 -28.97 -12.52 22.84
C LYS A 86 -27.46 -12.60 22.68
N GLU A 87 -26.78 -13.32 23.57
CA GLU A 87 -25.32 -13.45 23.57
C GLU A 87 -24.82 -14.34 22.42
N VAL A 88 -25.56 -15.42 22.12
CA VAL A 88 -25.22 -16.35 21.03
C VAL A 88 -25.27 -15.63 19.69
N LYS A 89 -26.27 -14.77 19.46
CA LYS A 89 -26.39 -14.02 18.20
C LYS A 89 -25.26 -13.01 17.98
N PHE A 90 -24.88 -12.24 19.01
CA PHE A 90 -23.77 -11.29 18.90
C PHE A 90 -22.46 -12.02 18.60
N LEU A 91 -22.23 -13.14 19.28
CA LEU A 91 -21.06 -13.99 19.04
C LEU A 91 -21.05 -14.53 17.61
N SER A 92 -22.17 -15.03 17.09
CA SER A 92 -22.27 -15.51 15.70
C SER A 92 -21.96 -14.42 14.68
N VAL A 93 -22.46 -13.19 14.88
CA VAL A 93 -22.15 -12.04 14.00
C VAL A 93 -20.66 -11.70 14.05
N LEU A 94 -20.06 -11.67 15.25
CA LEU A 94 -18.63 -11.42 15.41
C LEU A 94 -17.78 -12.49 14.70
N ILE A 95 -18.15 -13.77 14.86
CA ILE A 95 -17.48 -14.88 14.18
C ILE A 95 -17.59 -14.72 12.67
N LEU A 96 -18.79 -14.45 12.14
CA LEU A 96 -19.01 -14.27 10.71
C LEU A 96 -18.12 -13.16 10.13
N PHE A 97 -18.08 -11.99 10.77
CA PHE A 97 -17.22 -10.88 10.33
C PHE A 97 -15.73 -11.22 10.41
N THR A 98 -15.33 -11.96 11.45
CA THR A 98 -13.94 -12.41 11.60
C THR A 98 -13.55 -13.36 10.48
N VAL A 99 -14.38 -14.36 10.17
CA VAL A 99 -14.15 -15.30 9.06
C VAL A 99 -14.07 -14.56 7.73
N MET A 100 -15.01 -13.65 7.46
CA MET A 100 -15.01 -12.85 6.23
C MET A 100 -13.73 -12.01 6.09
N SER A 101 -13.27 -11.43 7.20
CA SER A 101 -12.04 -10.62 7.26
C SER A 101 -10.80 -11.46 6.98
N ILE A 102 -10.72 -12.67 7.56
CA ILE A 102 -9.64 -13.61 7.29
C ILE A 102 -9.64 -14.03 5.81
N CYS A 103 -10.81 -14.29 5.22
CA CYS A 103 -10.90 -14.63 3.79
C CYS A 103 -10.40 -13.47 2.90
N LEU A 104 -10.81 -12.23 3.18
CA LEU A 104 -10.36 -11.05 2.42
C LEU A 104 -8.86 -10.81 2.57
N LEU A 105 -8.34 -10.90 3.80
CA LEU A 105 -6.90 -10.78 4.05
C LEU A 105 -6.12 -11.91 3.37
N THR A 106 -6.62 -13.14 3.37
CA THR A 106 -5.98 -14.26 2.67
C THR A 106 -5.99 -14.03 1.16
N TYR A 107 -7.11 -13.55 0.61
CA TYR A 107 -7.20 -13.22 -0.81
C TYR A 107 -6.13 -12.21 -1.25
N GLU A 108 -5.98 -11.12 -0.48
CA GLU A 108 -4.96 -10.09 -0.73
C GLU A 108 -3.53 -10.55 -0.40
N PHE A 109 -3.34 -11.47 0.55
CA PHE A 109 -2.00 -11.92 0.96
C PHE A 109 -1.24 -12.57 -0.19
N PHE A 110 -1.96 -13.26 -1.07
CA PHE A 110 -1.41 -13.89 -2.26
C PHE A 110 -1.39 -12.99 -3.49
N SER A 111 -1.71 -11.71 -3.32
CA SER A 111 -1.60 -10.71 -4.37
C SER A 111 -0.27 -9.97 -4.23
N TYR A 112 0.63 -10.20 -5.17
CA TYR A 112 1.99 -9.66 -5.13
C TYR A 112 2.66 -9.70 -6.51
N SER A 113 3.69 -8.88 -6.68
CA SER A 113 4.65 -8.97 -7.77
C SER A 113 6.08 -8.92 -7.22
N ILE A 114 6.96 -9.74 -7.77
CA ILE A 114 8.38 -9.80 -7.42
C ILE A 114 9.15 -9.57 -8.70
N VAL A 115 10.03 -8.58 -8.70
CA VAL A 115 10.97 -8.35 -9.79
C VAL A 115 12.28 -9.01 -9.40
N THR A 116 12.69 -10.02 -10.15
CA THR A 116 14.01 -10.65 -10.03
C THR A 116 14.90 -10.19 -11.18
N ARG A 117 16.13 -10.70 -11.24
CA ARG A 117 17.04 -10.42 -12.35
C ARG A 117 16.59 -11.05 -13.66
N GLU A 118 15.90 -12.18 -13.60
CA GLU A 118 15.60 -12.98 -14.80
C GLU A 118 14.15 -12.85 -15.23
N SER A 119 13.26 -12.52 -14.29
CA SER A 119 11.83 -12.50 -14.55
C SER A 119 11.05 -11.63 -13.57
N ILE A 120 9.78 -11.42 -13.88
CA ILE A 120 8.82 -10.81 -12.98
C ILE A 120 7.78 -11.86 -12.64
N ILE A 121 7.75 -12.23 -11.36
CA ILE A 121 6.79 -13.19 -10.83
C ILE A 121 5.61 -12.39 -10.32
N SER A 122 4.42 -12.63 -10.86
CA SER A 122 3.19 -11.96 -10.39
C SER A 122 2.12 -12.97 -10.06
N ARG A 123 1.35 -12.67 -9.02
CA ARG A 123 0.15 -13.40 -8.66
C ARG A 123 -0.90 -12.40 -8.23
N ASP A 124 -2.09 -12.49 -8.82
CA ASP A 124 -3.17 -11.55 -8.52
C ASP A 124 -3.88 -11.86 -7.19
N ASN A 125 -4.00 -13.15 -6.82
CA ASN A 125 -4.65 -13.61 -5.58
C ASN A 125 -4.46 -15.12 -5.37
N VAL A 126 -5.03 -15.65 -4.29
CA VAL A 126 -4.94 -17.06 -3.90
C VAL A 126 -5.54 -18.03 -4.93
N PHE A 127 -6.55 -17.63 -5.70
CA PHE A 127 -7.22 -18.51 -6.67
C PHE A 127 -6.58 -18.49 -8.06
N ARG A 128 -5.80 -17.46 -8.37
CA ARG A 128 -5.07 -17.38 -9.64
C ARG A 128 -3.71 -18.04 -9.54
N LYS A 129 -3.31 -18.68 -10.64
CA LYS A 129 -1.97 -19.22 -10.79
C LYS A 129 -0.96 -18.07 -10.83
N GLN A 130 0.20 -18.33 -10.26
CA GLN A 130 1.35 -17.46 -10.42
C GLN A 130 1.75 -17.44 -11.90
N VAL A 131 2.00 -16.24 -12.42
CA VAL A 131 2.51 -15.99 -13.76
C VAL A 131 3.97 -15.57 -13.63
N ASN A 132 4.81 -16.09 -14.51
CA ASN A 132 6.22 -15.75 -14.55
C ASN A 132 6.53 -15.09 -15.90
N TYR A 133 6.71 -13.78 -15.89
CA TYR A 133 7.02 -12.97 -17.07
C TYR A 133 8.53 -12.93 -17.26
N LYS A 134 9.03 -13.50 -18.34
CA LYS A 134 10.44 -13.32 -18.71
C LYS A 134 10.66 -11.88 -19.16
N LEU A 135 11.92 -11.43 -19.20
CA LEU A 135 12.24 -10.10 -19.72
C LEU A 135 11.75 -9.89 -21.16
N GLU A 136 11.71 -10.96 -21.97
CA GLU A 136 11.16 -10.94 -23.34
C GLU A 136 9.64 -10.66 -23.39
N ASP A 137 8.93 -10.95 -22.30
CA ASP A 137 7.50 -10.69 -22.19
C ASP A 137 7.19 -9.22 -21.85
N ILE A 138 8.22 -8.40 -21.61
CA ILE A 138 8.10 -6.97 -21.33
C ILE A 138 8.01 -6.20 -22.66
N ASN A 139 6.89 -5.53 -22.88
CA ASN A 139 6.65 -4.69 -24.05
C ASN A 139 7.44 -3.38 -23.93
N ASN A 140 7.24 -2.66 -22.83
CA ASN A 140 7.96 -1.43 -22.54
C ASN A 140 7.91 -1.08 -21.06
N ILE A 141 8.74 -0.12 -20.67
CA ILE A 141 8.78 0.47 -19.34
C ILE A 141 8.54 1.97 -19.50
N SER A 142 7.72 2.56 -18.63
CA SER A 142 7.50 4.00 -18.59
C SER A 142 7.86 4.58 -17.23
N VAL A 143 8.48 5.75 -17.26
CA VAL A 143 8.78 6.55 -16.07
C VAL A 143 8.15 7.93 -16.27
N SER A 144 7.22 8.29 -15.39
CA SER A 144 6.46 9.53 -15.51
C SER A 144 6.19 10.14 -14.14
N ALA A 145 5.95 11.45 -14.14
CA ALA A 145 5.59 12.21 -12.95
C ALA A 145 4.43 13.14 -13.27
N PHE A 146 3.41 13.12 -12.42
CA PHE A 146 2.22 13.95 -12.59
C PHE A 146 1.88 14.70 -11.31
N ILE A 147 1.44 15.94 -11.47
CA ILE A 147 0.91 16.74 -10.36
C ILE A 147 -0.55 16.34 -10.15
N GLU A 148 -0.81 15.68 -9.03
CA GLU A 148 -2.15 15.36 -8.57
C GLU A 148 -2.64 16.43 -7.58
N ARG A 149 -3.80 17.02 -7.87
CA ARG A 149 -4.41 18.03 -7.00
C ARG A 149 -5.31 17.37 -5.96
N ILE A 150 -4.78 17.13 -4.77
CA ILE A 150 -5.56 16.60 -3.64
C ILE A 150 -6.01 17.76 -2.76
N ARG A 151 -7.28 18.15 -2.92
CA ARG A 151 -7.91 19.30 -2.23
C ARG A 151 -7.16 20.62 -2.49
N ARG A 152 -6.59 21.23 -1.44
CA ARG A 152 -5.83 22.51 -1.48
C ARG A 152 -4.32 22.31 -1.57
N LYS A 153 -3.84 21.08 -1.76
CA LYS A 153 -2.41 20.77 -1.89
C LYS A 153 -2.15 20.11 -3.23
N ASN A 154 -1.07 20.54 -3.88
CA ASN A 154 -0.51 19.85 -5.03
C ASN A 154 0.42 18.77 -4.48
N ARG A 155 0.19 17.52 -4.90
CA ARG A 155 1.08 16.40 -4.66
C ARG A 155 1.67 16.00 -6.00
N ILE A 156 2.91 15.54 -6.01
CA ILE A 156 3.49 14.96 -7.21
C ILE A 156 3.63 13.45 -7.06
N VAL A 157 3.14 12.71 -8.05
CA VAL A 157 3.12 11.25 -8.05
C VAL A 157 4.05 10.76 -9.13
N LEU A 158 4.95 9.85 -8.74
CA LEU A 158 5.87 9.18 -9.64
C LEU A 158 5.25 7.83 -10.02
N TYR A 159 5.28 7.53 -11.32
CA TYR A 159 4.92 6.23 -11.86
C TYR A 159 6.14 5.64 -12.54
N TYR A 160 6.53 4.45 -12.08
CA TYR A 160 7.52 3.62 -12.76
C TYR A 160 6.82 2.31 -13.11
N THR A 161 6.38 2.17 -14.35
CA THR A 161 5.45 1.10 -14.75
C THR A 161 6.08 0.18 -15.79
N ILE A 162 6.01 -1.12 -15.54
CA ILE A 162 6.34 -2.17 -16.50
C ILE A 162 5.05 -2.62 -17.19
N TYR A 163 5.05 -2.66 -18.52
CA TYR A 163 3.96 -3.16 -19.35
C TYR A 163 4.39 -4.47 -20.00
N THR A 164 3.65 -5.53 -19.77
CA THR A 164 3.88 -6.84 -20.38
C THR A 164 3.04 -7.03 -21.65
N ASN A 165 3.39 -8.02 -22.47
CA ASN A 165 2.75 -8.31 -23.74
C ASN A 165 1.27 -8.73 -23.61
N ASP A 166 0.88 -9.28 -22.47
CA ASP A 166 -0.51 -9.65 -22.15
C ASP A 166 -1.35 -8.46 -21.62
N GLY A 167 -0.76 -7.26 -21.56
CA GLY A 167 -1.43 -6.04 -21.09
C GLY A 167 -1.44 -5.85 -19.58
N LYS A 168 -0.74 -6.71 -18.81
CA LYS A 168 -0.56 -6.51 -17.38
C LYS A 168 0.38 -5.31 -17.14
N THR A 169 0.04 -4.53 -16.11
CA THR A 169 0.85 -3.41 -15.64
C THR A 169 1.35 -3.69 -14.23
N ILE A 170 2.60 -3.34 -13.99
CA ILE A 170 3.26 -3.51 -12.68
C ILE A 170 3.91 -2.19 -12.30
N GLU A 171 3.43 -1.58 -11.23
CA GLU A 171 3.92 -0.29 -10.72
C GLU A 171 5.02 -0.53 -9.68
N LEU A 172 6.26 -0.20 -10.03
CA LEU A 172 7.43 -0.46 -9.19
C LEU A 172 7.51 0.49 -8.00
N ASN A 173 6.99 1.71 -8.15
CA ASN A 173 6.95 2.74 -7.12
C ASN A 173 6.09 2.36 -5.90
N GLU A 174 5.32 1.28 -5.99
CA GLU A 174 4.59 0.71 -4.85
C GLU A 174 5.48 -0.10 -3.89
N SER A 175 6.70 -0.49 -4.33
CA SER A 175 7.64 -1.20 -3.47
C SER A 175 8.19 -0.29 -2.36
N LYS A 176 8.27 -0.82 -1.13
CA LYS A 176 8.93 -0.12 0.00
C LYS A 176 10.42 0.07 -0.22
N GLU A 177 11.04 -0.80 -1.03
CA GLU A 177 12.47 -0.77 -1.34
C GLU A 177 12.76 0.00 -2.63
N PHE A 178 11.73 0.63 -3.23
CA PHE A 178 11.85 1.29 -4.53
C PHE A 178 13.00 2.30 -4.56
N TRP A 179 13.00 3.28 -3.67
CA TRP A 179 13.99 4.36 -3.67
C TRP A 179 15.42 3.88 -3.41
N GLU A 180 15.57 2.76 -2.70
CA GLU A 180 16.89 2.18 -2.38
C GLU A 180 17.47 1.41 -3.57
N LYS A 181 16.62 0.79 -4.41
CA LYS A 181 17.06 -0.18 -5.42
C LYS A 181 16.74 0.21 -6.86
N ILE A 182 15.94 1.25 -7.09
CA ILE A 182 15.43 1.57 -8.43
C ILE A 182 16.55 1.92 -9.41
N VAL A 183 17.58 2.64 -8.98
CA VAL A 183 18.71 3.01 -9.87
C VAL A 183 19.44 1.77 -10.39
N ASP A 184 19.70 0.81 -9.51
CA ASP A 184 20.38 -0.43 -9.88
C ASP A 184 19.50 -1.30 -10.78
N LEU A 185 18.21 -1.35 -10.49
CA LEU A 185 17.23 -2.05 -11.33
C LEU A 185 17.10 -1.39 -12.71
N ASP A 186 17.00 -0.07 -12.78
CA ASP A 186 16.86 0.72 -14.01
C ASP A 186 18.05 0.47 -14.94
N LYS A 187 19.29 0.63 -14.43
CA LYS A 187 20.53 0.31 -15.16
C LYS A 187 20.58 -1.14 -15.60
N TYR A 188 20.14 -2.06 -14.75
CA TYR A 188 20.10 -3.47 -15.09
C TYR A 188 19.14 -3.75 -16.26
N LEU A 189 17.92 -3.22 -16.23
CA LEU A 189 16.93 -3.41 -17.28
C LEU A 189 17.40 -2.79 -18.61
N GLU A 190 18.02 -1.62 -18.58
CA GLU A 190 18.65 -1.04 -19.78
C GLU A 190 19.79 -1.90 -20.33
N SER A 191 20.64 -2.46 -19.46
CA SER A 191 21.73 -3.35 -19.88
C SER A 191 21.23 -4.63 -20.56
N LYS A 192 20.00 -5.03 -20.27
CA LYS A 192 19.30 -6.16 -20.92
C LYS A 192 18.58 -5.76 -22.21
N GLY A 193 18.71 -4.50 -22.64
CA GLY A 193 18.14 -4.00 -23.90
C GLY A 193 16.67 -3.59 -23.80
N LEU A 194 16.10 -3.50 -22.59
CA LEU A 194 14.72 -3.04 -22.42
C LEU A 194 14.65 -1.52 -22.60
N LYS A 195 13.69 -1.09 -23.42
CA LYS A 195 13.48 0.35 -23.69
C LYS A 195 12.67 0.98 -22.57
N ILE A 196 13.29 1.94 -21.88
CA ILE A 196 12.66 2.74 -20.84
C ILE A 196 12.27 4.10 -21.40
N LYS A 197 10.97 4.38 -21.47
CA LYS A 197 10.43 5.66 -21.91
C LYS A 197 10.35 6.60 -20.71
N ARG A 198 11.20 7.63 -20.71
CA ARG A 198 11.25 8.63 -19.63
C ARG A 198 10.51 9.89 -20.04
N GLN A 199 9.61 10.34 -19.19
CA GLN A 199 9.03 11.68 -19.30
C GLN A 199 10.12 12.71 -19.00
N LYS A 200 10.12 13.81 -19.75
CA LYS A 200 10.92 14.97 -19.40
C LYS A 200 10.24 15.76 -18.29
N ILE A 201 11.00 16.16 -17.28
CA ILE A 201 10.50 16.97 -16.17
C ILE A 201 11.30 18.26 -16.05
N ASP A 202 10.65 19.33 -15.62
CA ASP A 202 11.33 20.58 -15.30
C ASP A 202 11.94 20.54 -13.89
N LEU A 203 12.82 21.49 -13.60
CA LEU A 203 13.49 21.61 -12.30
C LEU A 203 12.50 21.74 -11.14
N ASN A 204 11.38 22.44 -11.36
CA ASN A 204 10.34 22.61 -10.34
C ASN A 204 9.68 21.28 -9.98
N THR A 205 9.33 20.45 -10.97
CA THR A 205 8.78 19.11 -10.79
C THR A 205 9.76 18.21 -10.06
N MET A 206 11.05 18.27 -10.41
CA MET A 206 12.12 17.55 -9.70
C MET A 206 12.21 17.95 -8.22
N ILE A 207 12.23 19.25 -7.91
CA ILE A 207 12.27 19.76 -6.53
C ILE A 207 11.01 19.34 -5.77
N MET A 208 9.84 19.38 -6.41
CA MET A 208 8.59 18.93 -5.80
C MET A 208 8.62 17.43 -5.50
N LEU A 209 9.17 16.60 -6.40
CA LEU A 209 9.36 15.16 -6.16
C LEU A 209 10.27 14.94 -4.94
N GLY A 210 11.40 15.65 -4.88
CA GLY A 210 12.33 15.59 -3.76
C GLY A 210 11.66 15.91 -2.41
N ARG A 211 10.78 16.93 -2.40
CA ARG A 211 10.02 17.33 -1.20
C ARG A 211 8.94 16.31 -0.81
N GLU A 212 8.18 15.80 -1.78
CA GLU A 212 7.03 14.93 -1.52
C GLU A 212 7.44 13.59 -0.92
N TYR A 213 8.57 13.05 -1.36
CA TYR A 213 9.09 11.77 -0.86
C TYR A 213 10.08 11.93 0.31
N GLY A 214 10.25 13.16 0.81
CA GLY A 214 10.80 13.42 2.16
C GLY A 214 12.31 13.62 2.25
N PHE A 215 12.94 14.30 1.28
CA PHE A 215 14.40 14.34 1.20
C PHE A 215 15.00 15.69 1.61
N ARG A 216 15.94 15.64 2.56
CA ARG A 216 16.98 16.67 2.69
C ARG A 216 18.18 16.22 1.87
N LYS A 217 18.94 17.18 1.35
CA LYS A 217 20.15 17.08 0.51
C LYS A 217 21.20 16.02 0.91
N GLU A 218 21.10 15.43 2.10
CA GLU A 218 22.02 14.42 2.64
C GLU A 218 21.71 12.98 2.18
N ASN A 219 20.55 12.69 1.57
CA ASN A 219 20.11 11.32 1.28
C ASN A 219 20.25 10.85 -0.18
N GLY A 220 20.91 11.60 -1.08
CA GLY A 220 21.26 11.12 -2.43
C GLY A 220 20.10 10.80 -3.39
N ILE A 221 18.86 11.19 -3.07
CA ILE A 221 17.68 10.88 -3.90
C ILE A 221 17.42 11.93 -4.98
N ASP A 222 17.92 13.16 -4.82
CA ASP A 222 18.05 14.08 -5.96
C ASP A 222 18.88 13.41 -7.07
N ASP A 223 19.95 12.67 -6.70
CA ASP A 223 20.75 11.88 -7.65
C ASP A 223 19.97 10.70 -8.23
N VAL A 224 19.00 10.12 -7.50
CA VAL A 224 18.12 9.06 -8.02
C VAL A 224 17.15 9.63 -9.05
N ILE A 225 16.51 10.77 -8.78
CA ILE A 225 15.58 11.42 -9.69
C ILE A 225 16.31 11.86 -10.98
N ASP A 226 17.50 12.43 -10.85
CA ASP A 226 18.37 12.80 -11.97
C ASP A 226 18.80 11.58 -12.81
N GLN A 227 18.87 10.39 -12.21
CA GLN A 227 19.22 9.15 -12.90
C GLN A 227 18.03 8.48 -13.61
N ILE A 228 16.81 8.63 -13.09
CA ILE A 228 15.61 7.97 -13.66
C ILE A 228 14.77 8.87 -14.57
N PHE A 229 14.95 10.20 -14.53
CA PHE A 229 14.27 11.16 -15.41
C PHE A 229 15.23 11.91 -16.33
N ILE A 230 14.66 12.54 -17.36
CA ILE A 230 15.36 13.54 -18.17
C ILE A 230 14.96 14.92 -17.63
N VAL A 231 15.88 15.58 -16.92
CA VAL A 231 15.64 16.91 -16.35
C VAL A 231 15.98 18.00 -17.36
N GLU A 232 14.99 18.79 -17.75
CA GLU A 232 15.20 19.98 -18.56
C GLU A 232 15.70 21.11 -17.65
N LYS A 233 17.02 21.38 -17.71
CA LYS A 233 17.58 22.60 -17.14
C LYS A 233 17.12 23.76 -18.01
N SER A 234 16.15 24.53 -17.54
CA SER A 234 15.79 25.80 -18.18
C SER A 234 17.04 26.68 -18.23
N SER A 235 17.41 27.13 -19.43
CA SER A 235 18.55 28.02 -19.68
C SER A 235 18.42 29.41 -19.05
N ASP A 236 17.30 29.70 -18.38
CA ASP A 236 16.88 31.06 -18.05
C ASP A 236 16.94 31.39 -16.55
N GLU A 237 17.51 30.53 -15.69
CA GLU A 237 17.69 30.82 -14.24
C GLU A 237 19.16 31.05 -13.83
N PHE A 238 19.98 31.59 -14.74
CA PHE A 238 21.29 32.15 -14.39
C PHE A 238 21.31 33.69 -14.35
N PHE A 239 20.22 34.36 -13.99
CA PHE A 239 20.28 35.76 -13.55
C PHE A 239 19.13 36.04 -12.58
N TYR A 240 19.43 36.08 -11.27
CA TYR A 240 19.30 37.25 -10.38
C TYR A 240 19.66 36.86 -8.94
#